data_AF-A0A6I4WFC4-F1
#
_entry.id   AF-A0A6I4WFC4-F1
#
_cell.length_a   1.000
_cell.length_b   1.000
_cell.length_c   1.000
_cell.angle_alpha   90.00
_cell.angle_beta   90.00
_cell.angle_gamma   90.00
#
_symmetry.space_group_name_H-M   'P 1'
#
loop_
_entity.id
_entity.type
_entity.pdbx_description
1 polymer ?
#
loop_
_entity_poly.entity_id
_entity_poly.type
_entity_poly.pdbx_seq_one_letter_code
_entity_poly.pdbx_strand_id
1 'polypeptide(L)'
;MRTAPGLTRLERKLWRHLVKGMVRAAGAGDDRSVVALYALMGRALGTSTAIATVMYLAIQAAGPWRREAARRDAFFGFSLTSLDGRELDVDDAPYAVRWAARMVSAAVNGDEASLYALAMTARDDGQMDACVPALARMAAERAVR
;
A
#
# COMPACT_ATOMS: atom_id res chain seq x y z
N MET A 1 -2.55 10.24 -7.91
CA MET A 1 -1.91 10.87 -6.70
C MET A 1 -0.39 11.07 -6.79
N ARG A 2 0.13 12.32 -6.85
CA ARG A 2 1.59 12.62 -6.77
C ARG A 2 2.05 13.14 -5.39
N THR A 3 1.14 13.55 -4.51
CA THR A 3 1.42 14.10 -3.17
C THR A 3 0.21 13.95 -2.26
N ALA A 4 0.42 13.77 -0.95
CA ALA A 4 -0.62 14.03 0.05
C ALA A 4 -1.06 15.51 -0.06
N PRO A 5 -2.33 15.81 -0.38
CA PRO A 5 -2.81 17.18 -0.55
C PRO A 5 -2.76 17.93 0.79
N GLY A 6 -2.59 19.26 0.74
CA GLY A 6 -2.58 20.12 1.94
C GLY A 6 -1.25 20.22 2.69
N LEU A 7 -0.21 19.47 2.31
CA LEU A 7 1.10 19.55 2.98
C LEU A 7 1.96 20.72 2.51
N THR A 8 2.53 21.43 3.49
CA THR A 8 3.64 22.39 3.31
C THR A 8 4.87 21.72 2.70
N ARG A 9 5.86 22.54 2.29
CA ARG A 9 7.12 22.04 1.73
C ARG A 9 7.89 21.15 2.71
N LEU A 10 7.90 21.51 4.00
CA LEU A 10 8.60 20.77 5.04
C LEU A 10 7.90 19.44 5.33
N GLU A 11 6.58 19.48 5.53
CA GLU A 11 5.79 18.27 5.77
C GLU A 11 5.87 17.29 4.59
N ARG A 12 5.89 17.78 3.35
CA ARG A 12 6.09 16.93 2.18
C ARG A 12 7.48 16.27 2.15
N LYS A 13 8.52 16.95 2.65
CA LYS A 13 9.86 16.34 2.80
C LYS A 13 9.85 15.27 3.88
N LEU A 14 9.20 15.53 5.02
CA LEU A 14 9.04 14.59 6.12
C LEU A 14 8.25 13.35 5.66
N TRP A 15 7.07 13.55 5.06
CA TRP A 15 6.23 12.50 4.49
C TRP A 15 7.04 11.58 3.57
N ARG A 16 7.78 12.13 2.60
CA ARG A 16 8.62 11.32 1.72
C ARG A 16 9.72 10.54 2.45
N HIS A 17 10.33 11.11 3.49
CA HIS A 17 11.34 10.40 4.27
C HIS A 17 10.74 9.23 5.03
N LEU A 18 9.61 9.45 5.69
CA LEU A 18 8.89 8.41 6.43
C LEU A 18 8.44 7.29 5.48
N VAL A 19 7.89 7.63 4.31
CA VAL A 19 7.51 6.65 3.29
C VAL A 19 8.68 5.84 2.77
N LYS A 20 9.80 6.48 2.44
CA LYS A 20 11.03 5.77 2.06
C LYS A 20 11.54 4.86 3.17
N GLY A 21 11.47 5.33 4.42
CA GLY A 21 11.81 4.55 5.61
C GLY A 21 10.94 3.30 5.73
N MET A 22 9.63 3.41 5.55
CA MET A 22 8.70 2.28 5.59
C MET A 22 9.04 1.25 4.52
N VAL A 23 9.22 1.67 3.27
CA VAL A 23 9.58 0.73 2.18
C VAL A 23 10.92 0.04 2.45
N ARG A 24 11.93 0.77 2.96
CA ARG A 24 13.22 0.18 3.32
C ARG A 24 13.12 -0.81 4.46
N ALA A 25 12.37 -0.49 5.51
CA ALA A 25 12.13 -1.36 6.65
C ALA A 25 11.38 -2.63 6.23
N ALA A 26 10.33 -2.48 5.41
CA ALA A 26 9.60 -3.61 4.85
C ALA A 26 10.49 -4.52 3.99
N GLY A 27 11.36 -3.95 3.16
CA GLY A 27 12.34 -4.72 2.37
C GLY A 27 13.38 -5.46 3.22
N ALA A 28 13.60 -5.04 4.47
CA ALA A 28 14.44 -5.73 5.44
C ALA A 28 13.65 -6.71 6.34
N GLY A 29 12.34 -6.86 6.13
CA GLY A 29 11.47 -7.70 6.97
C GLY A 29 11.10 -7.08 8.33
N ASP A 30 11.34 -5.79 8.53
CA ASP A 30 11.06 -5.09 9.79
C ASP A 30 9.70 -4.39 9.78
N ASP A 31 8.64 -5.18 10.00
CA ASP A 31 7.26 -4.66 10.08
C ASP A 31 7.04 -3.72 11.27
N ARG A 32 7.78 -3.90 12.37
CA ARG A 32 7.64 -3.05 13.56
C ARG A 32 8.02 -1.61 13.25
N SER A 33 9.14 -1.43 12.54
CA SER A 33 9.55 -0.11 12.06
C SER A 33 8.54 0.47 11.06
N VAL A 34 7.92 -0.36 10.22
CA VAL A 34 6.87 0.12 9.30
C VAL A 34 5.68 0.69 10.07
N VAL A 35 5.13 -0.06 11.02
CA VAL A 35 4.00 0.37 11.86
C VAL A 35 4.37 1.62 12.67
N ALA A 36 5.58 1.66 13.25
CA ALA A 36 6.04 2.80 14.01
C ALA A 36 6.13 4.08 13.15
N LEU A 37 6.68 3.99 11.94
CA LEU A 37 6.77 5.11 11.01
C LEU A 37 5.39 5.56 10.52
N TYR A 38 4.47 4.63 10.30
CA TYR A 38 3.07 4.93 9.96
C TYR A 38 2.34 5.66 11.09
N ALA A 39 2.47 5.16 12.33
CA ALA A 39 1.89 5.79 13.51
C ALA A 39 2.48 7.19 13.75
N LEU A 40 3.80 7.35 13.60
CA LEU A 40 4.46 8.66 13.67
C LEU A 40 3.91 9.63 12.63
N MET A 41 3.62 9.14 11.43
CA MET A 41 3.04 9.94 10.37
C MET A 41 1.64 10.44 10.70
N GLY A 42 0.77 9.57 11.21
CA GLY A 42 -0.57 9.97 11.66
C GLY A 42 -0.53 11.02 12.75
N ARG A 43 0.43 10.92 13.69
CA ARG A 43 0.63 11.90 14.77
C ARG A 43 1.21 13.23 14.26
N ALA A 44 2.21 13.18 13.39
CA ALA A 44 2.94 14.37 12.94
C ALA A 44 2.24 15.13 11.81
N LEU A 45 1.51 14.42 10.94
CA LEU A 45 0.95 14.96 9.69
C LEU A 45 -0.57 14.75 9.55
N GLY A 46 -1.20 14.15 10.56
CA GLY A 46 -2.65 13.94 10.61
C GLY A 46 -3.17 12.73 9.82
N THR A 47 -4.42 12.38 10.11
CA THR A 47 -5.12 11.21 9.55
C THR A 47 -5.20 11.22 8.03
N SER A 48 -5.49 12.36 7.41
CA SER A 48 -5.58 12.47 5.95
C SER A 48 -4.27 12.10 5.26
N THR A 49 -3.13 12.41 5.90
CA THR A 49 -1.80 12.03 5.40
C THR A 49 -1.52 10.54 5.58
N ALA A 50 -2.00 9.94 6.67
CA ALA A 50 -1.92 8.50 6.89
C ALA A 50 -2.72 7.73 5.82
N ILE A 51 -3.91 8.18 5.45
CA ILE A 51 -4.69 7.60 4.35
C ILE A 51 -3.99 7.78 3.00
N ALA A 52 -3.52 9.00 2.70
CA ALA A 52 -2.77 9.27 1.47
C ALA A 52 -1.51 8.40 1.34
N THR A 53 -0.94 7.97 2.47
CA THR A 53 0.23 7.09 2.53
C THR A 53 -0.10 5.66 2.17
N VAL A 54 -1.19 5.12 2.72
CA VAL A 54 -1.69 3.79 2.36
C VAL A 54 -1.96 3.71 0.86
N MET A 55 -2.70 4.68 0.34
CA MET A 55 -2.99 4.80 -1.09
C MET A 55 -1.70 4.93 -1.93
N TYR A 56 -0.72 5.71 -1.47
CA TYR A 56 0.57 5.84 -2.14
C TYR A 56 1.33 4.51 -2.20
N LEU A 57 1.38 3.76 -1.09
CA LEU A 57 2.03 2.45 -1.05
C LEU A 57 1.34 1.46 -2.00
N ALA A 58 0.01 1.45 -2.04
CA ALA A 58 -0.77 0.63 -2.98
C ALA A 58 -0.46 0.98 -4.44
N ILE A 59 -0.36 2.26 -4.79
CA ILE A 59 0.04 2.71 -6.14
C ILE A 59 1.45 2.25 -6.48
N GLN A 60 2.38 2.32 -5.53
CA GLN A 60 3.76 1.88 -5.74
C GLN A 60 3.85 0.36 -5.96
N ALA A 61 3.09 -0.40 -5.18
CA ALA A 61 2.93 -1.85 -5.31
C ALA A 61 2.23 -2.25 -6.63
N ALA A 62 1.30 -1.45 -7.13
CA ALA A 62 0.61 -1.68 -8.41
C ALA A 62 1.49 -1.44 -9.64
N GLY A 63 2.61 -0.71 -9.50
CA GLY A 63 3.45 -0.30 -10.64
C GLY A 63 3.90 -1.42 -11.58
N PRO A 64 4.41 -2.57 -11.09
CA PRO A 64 4.76 -3.72 -11.93
C PRO A 64 3.55 -4.27 -12.70
N TRP A 65 2.43 -4.44 -12.00
CA TRP A 65 1.18 -4.99 -12.52
C TRP A 65 0.51 -4.08 -13.54
N ARG A 66 0.58 -2.75 -13.39
CA ARG A 66 0.04 -1.80 -14.37
C ARG A 66 0.67 -1.94 -15.75
N ARG A 67 1.97 -2.24 -15.83
CA ARG A 67 2.68 -2.46 -17.11
C ARG A 67 2.26 -3.76 -17.78
N GLU A 68 1.91 -4.77 -16.99
CA GLU A 68 1.45 -6.07 -17.46
C GLU A 68 -0.05 -6.07 -17.80
N ALA A 69 -0.87 -5.42 -16.98
CA ALA A 69 -2.29 -5.16 -17.23
C ALA A 69 -2.49 -4.27 -18.47
N ALA A 70 -1.62 -3.29 -18.74
CA ALA A 70 -1.69 -2.55 -20.01
C ALA A 70 -1.46 -3.43 -21.25
N ARG A 71 -0.95 -4.66 -21.10
CA ARG A 71 -0.78 -5.65 -22.17
C ARG A 71 -1.89 -6.71 -22.20
N ARG A 72 -2.81 -6.71 -21.22
CA ARG A 72 -3.91 -7.68 -21.09
C ARG A 72 -5.21 -6.92 -20.82
N ASP A 73 -6.14 -6.94 -21.77
CA ASP A 73 -7.31 -6.03 -21.83
C ASP A 73 -8.23 -5.96 -20.59
N ALA A 74 -8.07 -6.81 -19.57
CA ALA A 74 -8.62 -6.58 -18.25
C ALA A 74 -7.90 -7.44 -17.22
N PHE A 75 -7.49 -6.86 -16.09
CA PHE A 75 -7.03 -7.63 -14.92
C PHE A 75 -8.25 -7.88 -14.01
N PHE A 76 -8.89 -9.04 -14.20
CA PHE A 76 -10.00 -9.49 -13.35
C PHE A 76 -9.45 -10.13 -12.08
N GLY A 77 -9.46 -9.37 -10.99
CA GLY A 77 -9.21 -9.89 -9.65
C GLY A 77 -7.74 -10.15 -9.36
N PHE A 78 -7.31 -9.74 -8.17
CA PHE A 78 -6.03 -10.17 -7.61
C PHE A 78 -6.15 -11.66 -7.27
N SER A 79 -5.86 -12.55 -8.22
CA SER A 79 -5.43 -13.91 -7.87
C SER A 79 -4.21 -13.73 -6.97
N LEU A 80 -4.34 -14.00 -5.68
CA LEU A 80 -3.25 -13.89 -4.71
C LEU A 80 -2.24 -14.98 -5.02
N THR A 81 -1.40 -14.79 -6.04
CA THR A 81 -0.32 -15.74 -6.30
C THR A 81 0.70 -15.58 -5.19
N SER A 82 0.89 -16.63 -4.38
CA SER A 82 1.92 -16.68 -3.35
C SER A 82 3.32 -16.50 -3.93
N LEU A 83 4.30 -16.22 -3.08
CA LEU A 83 5.71 -16.06 -3.49
C LEU A 83 6.31 -17.32 -4.15
N ASP A 84 5.71 -18.49 -3.95
CA ASP A 84 6.04 -19.78 -4.59
C ASP A 84 5.21 -20.09 -5.85
N GLY A 85 4.43 -19.13 -6.35
CA GLY A 85 3.72 -19.26 -7.63
C GLY A 85 2.39 -20.03 -7.56
N ARG A 86 1.85 -20.27 -6.37
CA ARG A 86 0.54 -20.93 -6.19
C ARG A 86 -0.55 -19.89 -6.10
N GLU A 87 -1.67 -20.15 -6.76
CA GLU A 87 -2.87 -19.35 -6.59
C GLU A 87 -3.41 -19.62 -5.17
N LEU A 88 -3.34 -18.62 -4.29
CA LEU A 88 -4.00 -18.68 -2.98
C LEU A 88 -5.47 -18.37 -3.20
N ASP A 89 -6.33 -19.20 -2.62
CA ASP A 89 -7.71 -18.81 -2.40
C ASP A 89 -7.69 -17.50 -1.58
N VAL A 90 -8.51 -16.54 -2.01
CA VAL A 90 -8.64 -15.25 -1.31
C VAL A 90 -9.05 -15.47 0.14
N ASP A 91 -9.78 -16.54 0.42
CA ASP A 91 -10.23 -16.90 1.76
C ASP A 91 -9.12 -17.47 2.66
N ASP A 92 -8.04 -18.00 2.09
CA ASP A 92 -6.88 -18.55 2.82
C ASP A 92 -5.79 -17.52 3.12
N ALA A 93 -5.78 -16.39 2.41
CA ALA A 93 -4.81 -15.34 2.68
C ALA A 93 -5.09 -14.64 4.02
N PRO A 94 -4.05 -14.27 4.79
CA PRO A 94 -4.23 -13.48 6.00
C PRO A 94 -5.08 -12.24 5.71
N TYR A 95 -6.05 -11.95 6.57
CA TYR A 95 -7.06 -10.92 6.31
C TYR A 95 -6.48 -9.54 5.93
N ALA A 96 -5.32 -9.19 6.48
CA ALA A 96 -4.58 -7.98 6.14
C ALA A 96 -3.98 -7.98 4.72
N VAL A 97 -3.55 -9.14 4.23
CA VAL A 97 -3.03 -9.32 2.86
C VAL A 97 -4.18 -9.18 1.85
N ARG A 98 -5.39 -9.61 2.20
CA ARG A 98 -6.59 -9.35 1.37
C ARG A 98 -6.85 -7.86 1.19
N TRP A 99 -6.76 -7.07 2.27
CA TRP A 99 -6.90 -5.61 2.20
C TRP A 99 -5.86 -4.97 1.30
N ALA A 100 -4.60 -5.33 1.49
CA ALA A 100 -3.49 -4.84 0.66
C ALA A 100 -3.72 -5.20 -0.82
N ALA A 101 -4.06 -6.45 -1.12
CA ALA A 101 -4.33 -6.92 -2.49
C ALA A 101 -5.50 -6.19 -3.15
N ARG A 102 -6.63 -5.98 -2.43
CA ARG A 102 -7.76 -5.20 -2.95
C ARG A 102 -7.36 -3.76 -3.27
N MET A 103 -6.58 -3.12 -2.41
CA MET A 103 -6.09 -1.77 -2.65
C MET A 103 -5.13 -1.72 -3.84
N VAL A 104 -4.22 -2.69 -3.97
CA VAL A 104 -3.33 -2.78 -5.13
C VAL A 104 -4.14 -3.02 -6.40
N SER A 105 -5.18 -3.86 -6.38
CA SER A 105 -6.06 -4.07 -7.54
C SER A 105 -6.78 -2.79 -7.96
N ALA A 106 -7.37 -2.06 -7.00
CA ALA A 106 -7.99 -0.76 -7.27
C ALA A 106 -6.98 0.22 -7.86
N ALA A 107 -5.76 0.22 -7.31
CA ALA A 107 -4.66 1.00 -7.86
C ALA A 107 -4.25 0.54 -9.26
N VAL A 108 -4.20 -0.75 -9.59
CA VAL A 108 -3.89 -1.23 -10.96
C VAL A 108 -4.91 -0.70 -11.96
N ASN A 109 -6.20 -0.76 -11.61
CA ASN A 109 -7.31 -0.32 -12.45
C ASN A 109 -7.47 1.21 -12.52
N GLY A 110 -6.66 1.98 -11.79
CA GLY A 110 -6.78 3.43 -11.73
C GLY A 110 -8.05 3.92 -11.01
N ASP A 111 -8.73 3.05 -10.28
CA ASP A 111 -9.93 3.37 -9.52
C ASP A 111 -9.56 4.03 -8.18
N GLU A 112 -9.29 5.34 -8.25
CA GLU A 112 -8.92 6.14 -7.07
C GLU A 112 -10.06 6.20 -6.04
N ALA A 113 -11.33 6.08 -6.46
CA ALA A 113 -12.49 6.12 -5.56
C ALA A 113 -12.58 4.84 -4.72
N SER A 114 -12.49 3.67 -5.36
CA SER A 114 -12.45 2.40 -4.63
C SER A 114 -11.21 2.29 -3.75
N LEU A 115 -10.05 2.75 -4.23
CA LEU A 115 -8.83 2.76 -3.41
C LEU A 115 -9.00 3.61 -2.14
N TYR A 116 -9.61 4.79 -2.25
CA TYR A 116 -9.89 5.64 -1.10
C TYR A 116 -10.90 4.98 -0.15
N ALA A 117 -12.00 4.42 -0.67
CA ALA A 117 -13.01 3.74 0.13
C ALA A 117 -12.41 2.55 0.90
N LEU A 118 -11.62 1.71 0.23
CA LEU A 118 -10.93 0.58 0.86
C LEU A 118 -9.99 1.06 1.98
N ALA A 119 -9.24 2.14 1.76
CA ALA A 119 -8.36 2.71 2.78
C ALA A 119 -9.14 3.24 3.98
N MET A 120 -10.30 3.87 3.77
CA MET A 120 -11.15 4.31 4.88
C MET A 120 -11.73 3.12 5.65
N THR A 121 -12.28 2.11 4.97
CA THR A 121 -12.84 0.92 5.63
C THR A 121 -11.78 0.16 6.43
N ALA A 122 -10.60 -0.07 5.86
CA ALA A 122 -9.51 -0.74 6.60
C ALA A 122 -9.06 0.05 7.85
N ARG A 123 -9.22 1.38 7.86
CA ARG A 123 -8.95 2.20 9.04
C ARG A 123 -10.03 2.01 10.09
N ASP A 124 -11.29 2.11 9.68
CA ASP A 124 -12.43 2.04 10.59
C ASP A 124 -12.55 0.64 11.22
N ASP A 125 -12.14 -0.41 10.49
CA ASP A 125 -12.06 -1.79 10.98
C ASP A 125 -10.79 -2.08 11.80
N GLY A 126 -9.91 -1.09 12.03
CA GLY A 126 -8.67 -1.25 12.81
C GLY A 126 -7.60 -2.11 12.13
N GLN A 127 -7.65 -2.26 10.81
CA GLN A 127 -6.78 -3.16 10.03
C GLN A 127 -5.51 -2.50 9.49
N MET A 128 -5.29 -1.21 9.76
CA MET A 128 -4.16 -0.46 9.22
C MET A 128 -2.80 -1.00 9.65
N ASP A 129 -2.68 -1.46 10.90
CA ASP A 129 -1.41 -1.96 11.45
C ASP A 129 -0.92 -3.23 10.73
N ALA A 130 -1.84 -3.99 10.13
CA ALA A 130 -1.51 -5.19 9.38
C ALA A 130 -1.47 -4.93 7.86
N CYS A 131 -2.32 -4.03 7.35
CA CYS A 131 -2.38 -3.68 5.93
C CYS A 131 -1.14 -2.87 5.47
N VAL A 132 -0.69 -1.90 6.27
CA VAL A 132 0.42 -1.01 5.89
C VAL A 132 1.74 -1.77 5.70
N PRO A 133 2.15 -2.70 6.58
CA PRO A 133 3.32 -3.55 6.33
C PRO A 133 3.21 -4.37 5.04
N ALA A 134 2.06 -4.98 4.77
CA ALA A 134 1.86 -5.76 3.55
C ALA A 134 2.01 -4.90 2.28
N LEU A 135 1.37 -3.72 2.25
CA LEU A 135 1.53 -2.77 1.15
C LEU A 135 2.98 -2.28 1.00
N ALA A 136 3.66 -2.00 2.11
CA ALA A 136 5.05 -1.56 2.10
C ALA A 136 5.99 -2.65 1.56
N ARG A 137 5.76 -3.92 1.88
CA ARG A 137 6.52 -5.06 1.34
C ARG A 137 6.30 -5.20 -0.17
N MET A 138 5.05 -5.22 -0.61
CA MET A 138 4.72 -5.24 -2.05
C MET A 138 5.36 -4.06 -2.80
N ALA A 139 5.41 -2.88 -2.17
CA ALA A 139 6.09 -1.71 -2.73
C ALA A 139 7.62 -1.80 -2.67
N ALA A 140 8.20 -2.56 -1.73
CA ALA A 140 9.64 -2.76 -1.58
C ALA A 140 10.20 -3.80 -2.56
N GLU A 141 9.41 -4.81 -2.95
CA GLU A 141 9.80 -5.78 -3.98
C GLU A 141 10.10 -5.12 -5.33
N ARG A 142 9.59 -3.90 -5.56
CA ARG A 142 9.97 -3.01 -6.67
C ARG A 142 11.43 -2.54 -6.64
N ALA A 143 12.06 -2.45 -5.47
CA ALA A 143 13.40 -1.89 -5.34
C ALA A 143 14.51 -2.89 -5.72
N VAL A 144 14.18 -4.17 -5.85
CA VAL A 144 15.14 -5.26 -6.04
C VAL A 144 15.07 -5.89 -7.44
N ARG A 145 14.00 -5.63 -8.21
CA ARG A 145 13.83 -6.07 -9.62
C ARG A 145 14.01 -4.91 -10.59
#